data_AF-A0A429FH18-F1
#
_entry.id   AF-A0A429FH18-F1
#
_cell.length_a   1.000
_cell.length_b   1.000
_cell.length_c   1.000
_cell.angle_alpha   90.00
_cell.angle_beta   90.00
_cell.angle_gamma   90.00
#
_symmetry.space_group_name_H-M   'P 1'
#
loop_
_entity.id
_entity.type
_entity.pdbx_description
1 polymer ?
#
loop_
_entity_poly.entity_id
_entity_poly.type
_entity_poly.pdbx_seq_one_letter_code
_entity_poly.pdbx_strand_id
1 'polypeptide(L)' 'MDSASRTVLRRVVLGAFVCVAAVIVLLVGRVVLSATGLAFDPHGYGMFAGILFTAVLTPVALALWLVYRSLRRRGK' A
#
# COMPACT_ATOMS: atom_id res chain seq x y z
N MET A 1 1.78 21.49 -17.66
CA MET A 1 1.13 21.27 -16.35
C MET A 1 1.45 22.46 -15.48
N ASP A 2 0.43 23.23 -15.12
CA ASP A 2 0.56 24.36 -14.21
C ASP A 2 1.06 23.90 -12.82
N SER A 3 1.71 24.81 -12.10
CA SER A 3 2.26 24.57 -10.76
C SER A 3 1.20 24.07 -9.76
N ALA A 4 -0.04 24.57 -9.88
CA ALA A 4 -1.19 24.12 -9.12
C ALA A 4 -1.55 22.64 -9.38
N SER A 5 -1.74 22.26 -10.65
CA SER A 5 -2.09 20.89 -11.07
C SER A 5 -1.04 19.88 -10.63
N ARG A 6 0.24 20.28 -10.65
CA ARG A 6 1.36 19.46 -10.19
C ARG A 6 1.36 19.23 -8.67
N THR A 7 0.96 20.24 -7.90
CA THR A 7 0.85 20.15 -6.44
C THR A 7 -0.31 19.25 -6.04
N VAL A 8 -1.46 19.38 -6.72
CA VAL A 8 -2.63 18.51 -6.53
C VAL A 8 -2.25 17.05 -6.84
N LEU A 9 -1.64 16.78 -7.99
CA LEU A 9 -1.19 15.43 -8.36
C LEU A 9 -0.27 14.83 -7.30
N ARG A 10 0.70 15.61 -6.79
CA ARG A 10 1.63 15.15 -5.75
C ARG A 10 0.92 14.77 -4.45
N ARG A 11 -0.11 15.53 -4.04
CA ARG A 11 -0.91 15.21 -2.84
C ARG A 11 -1.77 13.96 -3.05
N VAL A 12 -2.38 13.81 -4.22
CA VAL A 12 -3.18 12.63 -4.57
C VAL A 12 -2.33 11.37 -4.55
N VAL A 13 -1.15 11.39 -5.18
CA VAL A 13 -0.23 10.23 -5.20
C VAL A 13 0.23 9.88 -3.78
N LEU A 14 0.51 10.88 -2.94
CA LEU A 14 0.89 10.65 -1.55
C LEU A 14 -0.27 10.03 -0.75
N GLY A 15 -1.49 10.54 -0.90
CA GLY A 15 -2.68 9.99 -0.26
C GLY A 15 -2.95 8.55 -0.68
N ALA A 16 -2.85 8.26 -1.98
CA ALA A 16 -2.96 6.90 -2.51
C ALA A 16 -1.90 5.98 -1.92
N PHE A 17 -0.63 6.42 -1.85
CA PHE A 17 0.45 5.65 -1.23
C PHE A 17 0.15 5.31 0.23
N VAL A 18 -0.26 6.29 1.04
CA VAL A 18 -0.58 6.08 2.45
C VAL A 18 -1.75 5.12 2.62
N CYS A 19 -2.79 5.23 1.77
CA CYS A 19 -3.92 4.32 1.78
C CYS A 19 -3.50 2.87 1.47
N VAL A 20 -2.71 2.67 0.40
CA VAL A 20 -2.19 1.34 0.05
C VAL A 20 -1.31 0.77 1.18
N ALA A 21 -0.46 1.60 1.78
CA ALA A 21 0.38 1.17 2.90
C ALA A 21 -0.46 0.73 4.12
N ALA A 22 -1.53 1.46 4.45
CA ALA A 22 -2.43 1.08 5.53
C ALA A 22 -3.12 -0.26 5.25
N VAL A 23 -3.59 -0.50 4.02
CA VAL A 23 -4.17 -1.78 3.60
C VAL A 23 -3.17 -2.93 3.73
N ILE A 24 -1.91 -2.72 3.32
CA ILE A 24 -0.83 -3.71 3.50
C ILE A 24 -0.67 -4.06 4.98
N VAL A 25 -0.61 -3.08 5.88
CA VAL A 25 -0.47 -3.32 7.32
C VAL A 25 -1.63 -4.15 7.87
N LEU A 26 -2.86 -3.85 7.47
CA LEU A 26 -4.04 -4.63 7.89
C LEU A 26 -3.97 -6.08 7.39
N LEU A 27 -3.57 -6.29 6.13
CA LEU A 27 -3.43 -7.63 5.56
C LEU A 27 -2.34 -8.43 6.26
N VAL A 28 -1.18 -7.82 6.53
CA VAL A 28 -0.09 -8.44 7.30
C VAL A 28 -0.57 -8.81 8.71
N GLY A 29 -1.29 -7.93 9.39
CA GLY A 29 -1.90 -8.22 10.68
C GLY A 29 -2.81 -9.45 10.62
N ARG A 30 -3.64 -9.56 9.59
CA ARG A 30 -4.50 -10.73 9.36
C ARG A 30 -3.70 -12.01 9.14
N VAL A 31 -2.62 -11.96 8.36
CA VAL A 31 -1.69 -13.07 8.14
C VAL A 31 -1.09 -13.54 9.46
N VAL A 32 -0.61 -12.61 10.29
CA VAL A 32 0.00 -12.92 11.59
C VAL A 32 -1.02 -13.53 12.56
N LEU A 33 -2.23 -12.96 12.65
CA LEU A 33 -3.31 -13.48 13.48
C LEU A 33 -3.73 -14.91 13.07
N SER A 34 -3.81 -15.17 11.76
CA SER A 34 -4.10 -16.51 11.23
C SER A 34 -2.95 -17.49 11.51
N ALA A 35 -1.69 -17.09 11.26
CA ALA A 35 -0.52 -17.93 11.50
C ALA A 35 -0.27 -18.27 12.98
N THR A 36 -0.68 -17.40 13.90
CA THR A 36 -0.57 -17.63 15.36
C THR A 36 -1.76 -18.36 15.95
N GLY A 37 -2.77 -18.73 15.14
CA GLY A 37 -3.97 -19.43 15.61
C GLY A 37 -4.94 -18.56 16.43
N LEU A 38 -4.70 -17.26 16.49
CA LEU A 38 -5.57 -16.30 17.18
C LEU A 38 -6.80 -15.92 16.35
N ALA A 39 -6.78 -16.18 15.05
CA ALA A 39 -7.96 -16.11 14.19
C ALA A 39 -8.57 -17.51 13.98
N PHE A 40 -9.89 -17.62 14.12
CA PHE A 40 -10.64 -18.81 13.69
C PHE A 40 -10.64 -18.89 12.15
N ASP A 41 -9.56 -19.43 11.59
CA ASP A 41 -9.35 -19.63 10.15
C ASP A 41 -8.91 -21.08 9.88
N PRO A 42 -9.84 -22.06 9.97
CA PRO A 42 -9.50 -23.48 9.90
C PRO A 42 -8.90 -23.92 8.56
N HIS A 43 -9.08 -23.13 7.51
CA HIS A 43 -8.59 -23.40 6.16
C HIS A 43 -7.40 -22.51 5.74
N GLY A 44 -7.01 -21.51 6.55
CA GLY A 44 -5.92 -20.59 6.23
C GLY A 44 -6.25 -19.57 5.12
N TYR A 45 -7.53 -19.33 4.81
CA TYR A 45 -7.93 -18.39 3.75
C TYR A 45 -7.49 -16.96 4.07
N GLY A 46 -7.48 -16.60 5.35
CA GLY A 46 -6.99 -15.30 5.83
C GLY A 46 -5.50 -15.12 5.56
N MET A 47 -4.70 -16.17 5.79
CA MET A 47 -3.27 -16.19 5.50
C MET A 47 -3.01 -16.13 3.99
N PHE A 48 -3.68 -16.98 3.21
CA PHE A 48 -3.49 -17.05 1.75
C PHE A 48 -3.86 -15.73 1.05
N ALA A 49 -5.05 -15.20 1.33
CA ALA A 49 -5.48 -13.93 0.75
C ALA A 49 -4.56 -12.79 1.21
N GLY A 50 -4.20 -12.75 2.49
CA GLY A 50 -3.32 -11.72 3.01
C GLY A 50 -1.95 -11.68 2.32
N ILE A 51 -1.35 -12.84 2.08
CA ILE A 51 -0.07 -12.95 1.34
C ILE A 51 -0.26 -12.50 -0.12
N LEU A 52 -1.27 -13.02 -0.82
CA LEU A 52 -1.52 -12.71 -2.24
C LEU A 52 -1.73 -11.20 -2.46
N PHE A 53 -2.60 -10.57 -1.66
CA PHE A 53 -2.88 -9.15 -1.77
C PHE A 53 -1.68 -8.30 -1.36
N THR A 54 -0.94 -8.68 -0.32
CA THR A 54 0.28 -7.95 0.09
C THR A 54 1.35 -8.00 -0.99
N ALA A 55 1.54 -9.17 -1.63
CA ALA A 55 2.49 -9.34 -2.72
C ALA A 55 2.17 -8.45 -3.93
N VAL A 56 0.89 -8.21 -4.23
CA VAL A 56 0.44 -7.31 -5.31
C VAL A 56 0.48 -5.84 -4.89
N LEU A 57 0.08 -5.50 -3.67
CA LEU A 57 0.03 -4.10 -3.21
C LEU A 57 1.43 -3.52 -2.94
N THR A 58 2.41 -4.34 -2.57
CA THR A 58 3.79 -3.89 -2.35
C THR A 58 4.42 -3.21 -3.58
N PRO A 59 4.42 -3.82 -4.78
CA PRO A 59 4.94 -3.15 -5.98
C PRO A 59 4.09 -1.92 -6.36
N VAL A 60 2.78 -1.91 -6.11
CA VAL A 60 1.92 -0.73 -6.31
C VAL A 60 2.35 0.41 -5.39
N ALA A 61 2.60 0.12 -4.11
CA ALA A 61 3.09 1.10 -3.14
C ALA A 61 4.48 1.64 -3.57
N LEU A 62 5.39 0.77 -4.02
CA LEU A 62 6.69 1.18 -4.54
C LEU A 62 6.56 2.09 -5.77
N ALA A 63 5.68 1.76 -6.71
CA ALA A 63 5.42 2.57 -7.89
C ALA A 63 4.89 3.96 -7.50
N LEU A 64 3.88 4.03 -6.62
CA LEU A 64 3.34 5.29 -6.11
C LEU A 64 4.42 6.12 -5.38
N TRP A 65 5.27 5.47 -4.59
CA TRP A 65 6.39 6.13 -3.92
C TRP A 65 7.41 6.71 -4.90
N LEU A 66 7.80 5.96 -5.93
CA LEU A 66 8.72 6.42 -6.96
C LEU A 66 8.15 7.60 -7.75
N VAL A 67 6.86 7.55 -8.09
CA VAL A 67 6.13 8.66 -8.74
C VAL A 67 6.09 9.89 -7.84
N TYR A 68 5.76 9.73 -6.56
CA TYR A 68 5.81 10.84 -5.60
C TYR A 68 7.23 11.44 -5.50
N ARG A 69 8.25 10.58 -5.42
CA ARG A 69 9.65 11.00 -5.30
C ARG A 69 10.13 11.75 -6.54
N SER A 70 9.78 11.28 -7.74
CA SER A 70 10.14 11.95 -9.00
C SER A 70 9.46 13.32 -9.11
N LEU A 71 8.16 13.41 -8.79
CA LEU A 71 7.40 14.66 -8.75
C LEU A 71 8.01 15.65 -7.75
N ARG A 72 8.43 15.17 -6.57
CA ARG A 72 9.09 15.98 -5.53
C ARG A 72 10.46 16.51 -5.97
N ARG A 73 11.29 15.68 -6.63
CA ARG A 73 12.64 16.09 -7.07
C ARG A 73 12.58 17.18 -8.14
N ARG A 74 11.60 17.11 -9.02
CA ARG A 74 11.50 17.92 -10.22
C ARG A 74 10.82 19.29 -9.96
N GLY A 75 10.40 19.55 -8.72
CA GLY A 75 9.81 20.81 -8.26
C GLY A 75 10.67 21.55 -7.22
N LYS A 76 11.88 21.04 -6.94
CA LYS A 76 13.02 21.84 -6.49
C LYS A 76 13.76 22.31 -7.74
#